data_AF-A0A914TER6-F1
#
_entry.id   AF-A0A914TER6-F1
#
_cell.length_a   1.000
_cell.length_b   1.000
_cell.length_c   1.000
_cell.angle_alpha   90.00
_cell.angle_beta   90.00
_cell.angle_gamma   90.00
#
_symmetry.space_group_name_H-M   'P 1'
#
loop_
_entity.id
_entity.type
_entity.pdbx_description
1 polymer ?
#
loop_
_entity_poly.entity_id
_entity_poly.type
_entity_poly.pdbx_seq_one_letter_code
_entity_poly.pdbx_strand_id
1 'polypeptide(L)'
;MLGHLHKTCRDTSKPYTKSEVFRFAVPDEKVPWNVQWDEYKPAEYNSDKIKGKEWADPEAVKGLKFNQIDGKLNRKSHTGDYKLDESGAPLNPEGRTGLRGRGVLGRWGPNHATDPLISRLNNGKLQYIAIERSDTGQWALPGGMIDAGEEPLKAAKREFTEEALDSVPADEM
;
A
#
# COMPACT_ATOMS: atom_id res chain seq x y z
N MET A 1 -2.04 26.47 -5.09
CA MET A 1 -2.23 25.72 -3.83
C MET A 1 -1.39 24.45 -3.97
N LEU A 2 -0.23 24.37 -3.30
CA LEU A 2 0.54 23.12 -3.28
C LEU A 2 -0.32 22.09 -2.53
N GLY A 3 -0.79 21.06 -3.23
CA GLY A 3 -1.49 19.95 -2.60
C GLY A 3 -0.62 19.32 -1.51
N HIS A 4 -1.24 18.66 -0.54
CA HIS A 4 -0.50 17.94 0.50
C HIS A 4 0.42 16.89 -0.15
N LEU A 5 1.73 17.16 -0.19
CA LEU A 5 2.71 16.22 -0.71
C LEU A 5 2.93 15.07 0.28
N HIS A 6 3.04 13.86 -0.25
CA HIS A 6 3.33 12.67 0.56
C HIS A 6 4.73 12.77 1.20
N LYS A 7 4.80 12.74 2.53
CA LYS A 7 6.08 12.86 3.28
C LYS A 7 6.63 11.51 3.73
N THR A 8 5.78 10.66 4.31
CA THR A 8 6.19 9.36 4.88
C THR A 8 6.89 8.46 3.87
N CYS A 9 6.43 8.40 2.62
CA CYS A 9 7.05 7.58 1.58
C CYS A 9 8.25 8.26 0.87
N ARG A 10 8.73 9.40 1.38
CA ARG A 10 9.98 10.06 0.95
C ARG A 10 10.99 10.20 2.09
N ASP A 11 10.73 9.60 3.25
CA ASP A 11 11.61 9.70 4.41
C ASP A 11 12.99 9.10 4.09
N THR A 12 14.02 9.95 4.12
CA THR A 12 15.42 9.56 3.89
C THR A 12 16.22 9.42 5.18
N SER A 13 15.64 9.70 6.35
CA SER A 13 16.36 9.59 7.62
C SER A 13 16.52 8.15 8.10
N LYS A 14 15.88 7.20 7.41
CA LYS A 14 15.91 5.77 7.71
C LYS A 14 15.88 4.96 6.42
N PRO A 15 16.37 3.70 6.43
CA PRO A 15 16.24 2.84 5.27
C PRO A 15 14.78 2.46 5.03
N TYR A 16 14.49 2.02 3.81
CA TYR A 16 13.19 1.46 3.46
C TYR A 16 12.84 0.27 4.36
N THR A 17 11.56 0.12 4.66
CA THR A 17 11.05 -0.89 5.59
C THR A 17 11.61 -2.28 5.31
N LYS A 18 12.22 -2.90 6.34
CA LYS A 18 12.80 -4.25 6.32
C LYS A 18 13.95 -4.41 5.30
N SER A 19 14.71 -3.34 5.05
CA SER A 19 15.92 -3.38 4.21
C SER A 19 16.99 -2.41 4.73
N GLU A 20 18.16 -2.42 4.07
CA GLU A 20 19.26 -1.45 4.27
C GLU A 20 19.28 -0.38 3.15
N VAL A 21 18.24 -0.33 2.31
CA VAL A 21 18.21 0.54 1.12
C VAL A 21 17.64 1.90 1.46
N PHE A 22 18.40 2.97 1.21
CA PHE A 22 17.94 4.34 1.39
C PHE A 22 17.28 4.90 0.13
N ARG A 23 16.27 5.75 0.35
CA ARG A 23 15.61 6.48 -0.73
C ARG A 23 16.51 7.60 -1.25
N PHE A 24 16.44 7.85 -2.55
CA PHE A 24 16.96 9.06 -3.16
C PHE A 24 16.17 10.29 -2.63
N ALA A 25 16.87 11.35 -2.23
CA ALA A 25 16.22 12.55 -1.71
C ALA A 25 15.41 13.25 -2.81
N VAL A 26 14.11 13.44 -2.56
CA VAL A 26 13.18 14.10 -3.49
C VAL A 26 12.70 15.41 -2.89
N PRO A 27 13.23 16.57 -3.32
CA PRO A 27 12.70 17.89 -2.95
C PRO A 27 11.21 18.03 -3.34
N ASP A 28 10.48 18.86 -2.59
CA ASP A 28 9.03 19.01 -2.75
C ASP A 28 8.64 19.46 -4.18
N GLU A 29 9.42 20.37 -4.76
CA GLU A 29 9.25 20.88 -6.13
C GLU A 29 9.55 19.84 -7.22
N LYS A 30 10.19 18.73 -6.86
CA LYS A 30 10.51 17.61 -7.77
C LYS A 30 9.61 16.39 -7.58
N VAL A 31 8.68 16.42 -6.62
CA VAL A 31 7.70 15.33 -6.41
C VAL A 31 6.85 15.07 -7.66
N PRO A 32 6.24 16.08 -8.32
CA PRO A 32 5.36 15.84 -9.45
C PRO A 32 6.08 15.26 -10.67
N TRP A 33 5.55 14.18 -11.26
CA TRP A 33 6.14 13.51 -12.41
C TRP A 33 6.29 14.39 -13.66
N ASN A 34 5.44 15.41 -13.81
CA ASN A 34 5.50 16.35 -14.94
C ASN A 34 6.70 17.33 -14.86
N VAL A 35 7.39 17.41 -13.72
CA VAL A 35 8.63 18.18 -13.60
C VAL A 35 9.77 17.34 -14.15
N GLN A 36 10.45 17.85 -15.18
CA GLN A 36 11.65 17.22 -15.74
C GLN A 36 12.76 17.16 -14.68
N TRP A 37 13.42 16.01 -14.61
CA TRP A 37 14.50 15.76 -13.66
C TRP A 37 15.36 14.58 -14.11
N ASP A 38 16.34 14.86 -14.96
CA ASP A 38 17.13 13.83 -15.63
C ASP A 38 18.17 13.17 -14.69
N GLU A 39 18.51 13.86 -13.60
CA GLU A 39 19.37 13.34 -12.54
C GLU A 39 18.63 12.39 -11.58
N TYR A 40 17.30 12.26 -11.70
CA TYR A 40 16.50 11.38 -10.84
C TYR A 40 16.79 9.90 -11.14
N LYS A 41 17.71 9.32 -10.35
CA LYS A 41 18.17 7.93 -10.48
C LYS A 41 18.03 7.19 -9.16
N PRO A 42 16.79 6.99 -8.68
CA PRO A 42 16.55 6.23 -7.46
C PRO A 42 17.01 4.78 -7.59
N ALA A 43 17.48 4.21 -6.48
CA ALA A 43 17.77 2.78 -6.40
C ALA A 43 16.49 1.95 -6.66
N GLU A 44 16.67 0.75 -7.21
CA GLU A 44 15.61 -0.22 -7.37
C GLU A 44 15.69 -1.27 -6.26
N TYR A 45 14.57 -1.54 -5.60
CA TYR A 45 14.50 -2.54 -4.53
C TYR A 45 13.21 -3.36 -4.62
N ASN A 46 13.38 -4.68 -4.60
CA ASN A 46 12.33 -5.68 -4.44
C ASN A 46 12.80 -6.66 -3.35
N SER A 47 11.98 -6.89 -2.33
CA SER A 47 12.36 -7.75 -1.19
C SER A 47 12.44 -9.22 -1.63
N ASP A 48 13.44 -9.97 -1.15
CA ASP A 48 13.48 -11.42 -1.39
C ASP A 48 12.26 -12.16 -0.81
N LYS A 49 11.58 -11.57 0.19
CA LYS A 49 10.38 -12.15 0.80
C LYS A 49 9.19 -12.22 -0.14
N ILE A 50 9.13 -11.37 -1.19
CA ILE A 50 8.05 -11.39 -2.19
C ILE A 50 8.38 -12.31 -3.38
N LYS A 51 9.64 -12.75 -3.53
CA LYS A 51 10.08 -13.51 -4.71
C LYS A 51 9.43 -14.90 -4.72
N GLY A 52 8.72 -15.20 -5.81
CA GLY A 52 8.07 -16.51 -6.03
C GLY A 52 6.87 -16.79 -5.13
N LYS A 53 6.34 -15.79 -4.41
CA LYS A 53 5.13 -15.97 -3.60
C LYS A 53 3.88 -15.88 -4.46
N GLU A 54 2.90 -16.74 -4.20
CA GLU A 54 1.62 -16.77 -4.94
C GLU A 54 0.84 -15.45 -4.81
N TRP A 55 0.95 -14.78 -3.66
CA TRP A 55 0.34 -13.48 -3.40
C TRP A 55 1.14 -12.30 -3.99
N ALA A 56 2.30 -12.52 -4.60
CA ALA A 56 3.12 -11.49 -5.21
C ALA A 56 3.12 -11.61 -6.73
N ASP A 57 3.29 -10.48 -7.41
CA ASP A 57 3.45 -10.45 -8.86
C ASP A 57 4.83 -10.99 -9.28
N PRO A 58 4.98 -11.43 -10.54
CA PRO A 58 6.31 -11.63 -11.11
C PRO A 58 7.11 -10.31 -11.14
N GLU A 59 8.43 -10.45 -11.25
CA GLU A 59 9.33 -9.29 -11.41
C GLU A 59 9.09 -8.56 -12.73
N ALA A 60 8.87 -9.31 -13.82
CA ALA A 60 8.50 -8.74 -15.10
C ALA A 60 7.05 -8.21 -15.07
N VAL A 61 6.87 -6.95 -15.46
CA VAL A 61 5.55 -6.32 -15.63
C VAL A 61 4.84 -6.75 -16.92
N LYS A 62 5.57 -7.39 -17.85
CA LYS A 62 5.03 -7.84 -19.15
C LYS A 62 3.90 -8.84 -18.93
N GLY A 63 2.73 -8.51 -19.50
CA GLY A 63 1.53 -9.35 -19.42
C GLY A 63 0.57 -8.98 -18.28
N LEU A 64 1.00 -8.12 -17.35
CA LEU A 64 0.10 -7.58 -16.32
C LEU A 64 -0.82 -6.50 -16.91
N LYS A 65 -2.09 -6.52 -16.50
CA LYS A 65 -3.12 -5.63 -17.03
C LYS A 65 -3.45 -4.51 -16.07
N PHE A 66 -2.69 -3.41 -16.13
CA PHE A 66 -2.87 -2.24 -15.26
C PHE A 66 -4.14 -1.43 -15.56
N ASN A 67 -4.59 -0.63 -14.59
CA ASN A 67 -5.81 0.19 -14.64
C ASN A 67 -7.11 -0.58 -14.95
N GLN A 68 -7.14 -1.89 -14.69
CA GLN A 68 -8.32 -2.75 -14.87
C GLN A 68 -8.32 -3.93 -13.90
N ILE A 69 -9.36 -4.76 -13.97
CA ILE A 69 -9.39 -6.05 -13.29
C ILE A 69 -8.59 -7.05 -14.13
N ASP A 70 -7.58 -7.67 -13.51
CA ASP A 70 -6.67 -8.63 -14.11
C ASP A 70 -6.88 -10.01 -13.47
N GLY A 71 -7.82 -10.77 -14.01
CA GLY A 71 -8.27 -12.03 -13.42
C GLY A 71 -8.94 -11.79 -12.06
N LYS A 72 -8.32 -12.26 -10.98
CA LYS A 72 -8.77 -12.03 -9.60
C LYS A 72 -8.20 -10.75 -8.97
N LEU A 73 -7.24 -10.10 -9.63
CA LEU A 73 -6.55 -8.95 -9.05
C LEU A 73 -7.19 -7.66 -9.53
N ASN A 74 -7.64 -6.83 -8.59
CA ASN A 74 -8.00 -5.46 -8.90
C ASN A 74 -6.71 -4.63 -9.02
N ARG A 75 -6.37 -4.20 -10.23
CA ARG A 75 -5.23 -3.30 -10.48
C ARG A 75 -5.67 -1.86 -10.69
N LYS A 76 -6.93 -1.50 -10.44
CA LYS A 76 -7.42 -0.12 -10.52
C LYS A 76 -7.09 0.63 -9.24
N SER A 77 -6.58 1.85 -9.34
CA SER A 77 -6.53 2.73 -8.17
C SER A 77 -7.91 3.33 -7.88
N HIS A 78 -8.20 3.59 -6.61
CA HIS A 78 -9.38 4.35 -6.21
C HIS A 78 -9.26 5.86 -6.51
N THR A 79 -8.06 6.32 -6.85
CA THR A 79 -7.78 7.74 -7.18
C THR A 79 -7.80 8.03 -8.69
N GLY A 80 -8.14 7.04 -9.52
CA GLY A 80 -8.15 7.14 -10.98
C GLY A 80 -6.98 6.42 -11.64
N ASP A 81 -6.90 6.50 -12.97
CA ASP A 81 -5.87 5.77 -13.72
C ASP A 81 -4.47 6.34 -13.45
N TYR A 82 -3.51 5.44 -13.21
CA TYR A 82 -2.11 5.81 -13.04
C TYR A 82 -1.34 5.59 -14.34
N LYS A 83 -0.27 6.39 -14.51
CA LYS A 83 0.62 6.30 -15.68
C LYS A 83 1.59 5.13 -15.53
N LEU A 84 2.10 4.64 -16.66
CA LEU A 84 3.19 3.67 -16.71
C LEU A 84 4.47 4.38 -17.15
N ASP A 85 5.61 3.92 -16.66
CA ASP A 85 6.93 4.35 -17.15
C ASP A 85 7.29 3.65 -18.47
N GLU A 86 8.45 3.99 -19.04
CA GLU A 86 8.94 3.41 -20.31
C GLU A 86 9.14 1.88 -20.26
N SER A 87 9.34 1.32 -19.07
CA SER A 87 9.44 -0.14 -18.86
C SER A 87 8.08 -0.82 -18.74
N GLY A 88 7.00 -0.04 -18.69
CA GLY A 88 5.63 -0.50 -18.46
C GLY A 88 5.27 -0.64 -16.99
N ALA A 89 6.12 -0.19 -16.06
CA ALA A 89 5.85 -0.27 -14.62
C ALA A 89 4.96 0.90 -14.15
N PRO A 90 4.05 0.69 -13.18
CA PRO A 90 3.21 1.76 -12.64
C PRO A 90 4.01 2.87 -11.97
N LEU A 91 3.69 4.12 -12.31
CA LEU A 91 4.13 5.30 -11.58
C LEU A 91 3.14 5.58 -10.44
N ASN A 92 3.67 5.90 -9.24
CA ASN A 92 2.82 6.31 -8.12
C ASN A 92 2.03 7.57 -8.53
N PRO A 93 0.68 7.57 -8.45
CA PRO A 93 -0.13 8.72 -8.86
C PRO A 93 0.20 10.00 -8.09
N GLU A 94 0.73 9.89 -6.86
CA GLU A 94 1.05 11.02 -6.00
C GLU A 94 2.46 11.62 -6.24
N GLY A 95 3.30 10.97 -7.05
CA GLY A 95 4.62 11.50 -7.42
C GLY A 95 5.82 10.61 -7.07
N ARG A 96 7.02 11.19 -7.21
CA ARG A 96 8.32 10.55 -6.97
C ARG A 96 8.53 10.25 -5.50
N THR A 97 8.94 9.02 -5.19
CA THR A 97 9.19 8.55 -3.80
C THR A 97 10.66 8.33 -3.47
N GLY A 98 11.57 8.48 -4.45
CA GLY A 98 13.00 8.22 -4.27
C GLY A 98 13.38 6.73 -4.27
N LEU A 99 12.49 5.82 -4.65
CA LEU A 99 12.77 4.39 -4.76
C LEU A 99 11.98 3.76 -5.91
N ARG A 100 12.61 2.90 -6.70
CA ARG A 100 11.98 2.07 -7.74
C ARG A 100 11.75 0.65 -7.23
N GLY A 101 10.94 -0.12 -7.97
CA GLY A 101 10.52 -1.46 -7.60
C GLY A 101 9.34 -1.45 -6.64
N ARG A 102 8.99 -2.63 -6.11
CA ARG A 102 7.84 -2.81 -5.21
C ARG A 102 8.22 -2.72 -3.73
N GLY A 103 9.51 -2.75 -3.42
CA GLY A 103 9.99 -2.89 -2.05
C GLY A 103 9.45 -4.16 -1.41
N VAL A 104 8.67 -4.03 -0.33
CA VAL A 104 8.04 -5.18 0.36
C VAL A 104 6.62 -5.49 -0.15
N LEU A 105 6.07 -4.70 -1.07
CA LEU A 105 4.72 -4.89 -1.58
C LEU A 105 4.67 -6.02 -2.60
N GLY A 106 3.60 -6.82 -2.57
CA GLY A 106 3.45 -7.96 -3.48
C GLY A 106 3.13 -7.53 -4.91
N ARG A 107 2.30 -6.51 -5.08
CA ARG A 107 1.73 -6.12 -6.38
C ARG A 107 2.45 -4.91 -6.98
N TRP A 108 2.60 -4.91 -8.30
CA TRP A 108 2.91 -3.69 -9.05
C TRP A 108 1.68 -2.78 -9.09
N GLY A 109 1.87 -1.49 -8.75
CA GLY A 109 0.77 -0.52 -8.67
C GLY A 109 0.04 -0.57 -7.32
N PRO A 110 -1.30 -0.44 -7.29
CA PRO A 110 -2.05 -0.40 -6.04
C PRO A 110 -1.99 -1.75 -5.30
N ASN A 111 -1.83 -1.68 -3.98
CA ASN A 111 -1.91 -2.82 -3.07
C ASN A 111 -3.06 -2.51 -2.10
N HIS A 112 -4.23 -3.13 -2.32
CA HIS A 112 -5.46 -2.77 -1.63
C HIS A 112 -5.49 -3.35 -0.20
N ALA A 113 -5.97 -2.53 0.73
CA ALA A 113 -6.19 -2.88 2.12
C ALA A 113 -7.55 -2.35 2.57
N THR A 114 -8.01 -2.82 3.71
CA THR A 114 -9.25 -2.38 4.36
C THR A 114 -8.98 -2.09 5.83
N ASP A 115 -9.57 -1.01 6.33
CA ASP A 115 -9.48 -0.58 7.72
C ASP A 115 -10.91 -0.43 8.30
N PRO A 116 -11.49 -1.49 8.88
CA PRO A 116 -12.82 -1.41 9.48
C PRO A 116 -12.80 -0.49 10.71
N LEU A 117 -13.62 0.56 10.68
CA LEU A 117 -13.83 1.47 11.80
C LEU A 117 -15.15 1.14 12.50
N ILE A 118 -15.09 0.31 13.53
CA ILE A 118 -16.24 0.01 14.38
C ILE A 118 -16.26 0.97 15.56
N SER A 119 -17.34 1.74 15.68
CA SER A 119 -17.46 2.77 16.71
C SER A 119 -18.79 2.68 17.45
N ARG A 120 -18.81 3.21 18.68
CA ARG A 120 -20.00 3.37 19.50
C ARG A 120 -19.95 4.69 20.27
N LEU A 121 -21.11 5.20 20.66
CA LEU A 121 -21.22 6.27 21.64
C LEU A 121 -21.40 5.66 23.03
N ASN A 122 -20.62 6.13 23.99
CA ASN A 122 -20.72 5.74 25.40
C ASN A 122 -20.57 6.99 26.28
N ASN A 123 -21.60 7.31 27.07
CA ASN A 123 -21.66 8.51 27.92
C ASN A 123 -21.27 9.80 27.17
N GLY A 124 -21.81 9.97 25.95
CA GLY A 124 -21.54 11.15 25.11
C GLY A 124 -20.14 11.19 24.49
N LYS A 125 -19.31 10.15 24.66
CA LYS A 125 -17.97 10.04 24.06
C LYS A 125 -17.94 8.99 22.97
N LEU A 126 -17.30 9.31 21.86
CA LEU A 126 -17.02 8.35 20.79
C LEU A 126 -15.93 7.36 21.25
N GLN A 127 -16.22 6.08 21.11
CA GLN A 127 -15.28 4.99 21.29
C GLN A 127 -15.18 4.22 19.98
N TYR A 128 -14.01 3.69 19.66
CA TYR A 128 -13.82 2.79 18.53
C TYR A 128 -12.89 1.65 18.93
N ILE A 129 -12.94 0.58 18.17
CA ILE A 129 -12.08 -0.57 18.38
C ILE A 129 -10.73 -0.33 17.71
N ALA A 130 -9.67 -0.50 18.48
CA ALA A 130 -8.30 -0.44 18.03
C ALA A 130 -7.55 -1.66 18.56
N ILE A 131 -6.47 -2.03 17.87
CA ILE A 131 -5.55 -3.09 18.27
C ILE A 131 -4.18 -2.50 18.54
N GLU A 132 -3.41 -3.11 19.44
CA GLU A 132 -1.99 -2.81 19.61
C GLU A 132 -1.17 -3.79 18.79
N ARG A 133 -0.45 -3.30 17.80
CA ARG A 133 0.33 -4.15 16.90
C ARG A 133 1.51 -4.78 17.62
N SER A 134 1.66 -6.09 17.52
CA SER A 134 2.77 -6.83 18.14
C SER A 134 4.15 -6.46 17.60
N ASP A 135 4.24 -5.98 16.36
CA ASP A 135 5.51 -5.66 15.69
C ASP A 135 6.08 -4.29 16.06
N THR A 136 5.23 -3.36 16.50
CA THR A 136 5.59 -1.94 16.69
C THR A 136 5.13 -1.37 18.03
N GLY A 137 4.23 -2.04 18.75
CA GLY A 137 3.60 -1.52 19.97
C GLY A 137 2.70 -0.31 19.73
N GLN A 138 2.29 -0.07 18.47
CA GLN A 138 1.47 1.07 18.10
C GLN A 138 0.00 0.67 18.00
N TRP A 139 -0.88 1.56 18.47
CA TRP A 139 -2.32 1.42 18.28
C TRP A 139 -2.71 1.70 16.82
N ALA A 140 -3.52 0.81 16.25
CA ALA A 140 -3.99 0.88 14.87
C ALA A 140 -5.46 0.44 14.75
N LEU A 141 -6.07 0.70 13.59
CA LEU A 141 -7.31 0.03 13.23
C LEU A 141 -7.05 -1.46 12.94
N PRO A 142 -8.00 -2.34 13.23
CA PRO A 142 -7.90 -3.78 12.95
C PRO A 142 -8.11 -4.06 11.45
N GLY A 143 -7.17 -3.59 10.63
CA GLY A 143 -7.21 -3.68 9.18
C GLY A 143 -6.12 -4.59 8.63
N GLY A 144 -6.26 -4.91 7.34
CA GLY A 144 -5.32 -5.74 6.63
C GLY A 144 -5.53 -5.73 5.12
N MET A 145 -4.80 -6.61 4.44
CA MET A 145 -4.74 -6.64 2.97
C MET A 145 -5.98 -7.33 2.39
N ILE A 146 -6.44 -6.87 1.23
CA ILE A 146 -7.51 -7.56 0.50
C ILE A 146 -6.90 -8.69 -0.33
N ASP A 147 -7.42 -9.91 -0.13
CA ASP A 147 -6.95 -11.08 -0.86
C ASP A 147 -7.36 -11.08 -2.35
N ALA A 148 -6.67 -11.88 -3.15
CA ALA A 148 -6.95 -11.98 -4.58
C ALA A 148 -8.38 -12.51 -4.85
N GLY A 149 -9.22 -11.66 -5.42
CA GLY A 149 -10.63 -11.97 -5.71
C GLY A 149 -11.54 -11.83 -4.49
N GLU A 150 -11.05 -11.27 -3.39
CA GLU A 150 -11.84 -10.96 -2.21
C GLU A 150 -12.56 -9.62 -2.38
N GLU A 151 -13.85 -9.58 -2.04
CA GLU A 151 -14.63 -8.36 -2.01
C GLU A 151 -14.24 -7.49 -0.80
N PRO A 152 -14.12 -6.15 -0.93
CA PRO A 152 -13.64 -5.30 0.16
C PRO A 152 -14.41 -5.41 1.48
N LEU A 153 -15.74 -5.55 1.43
CA LEU A 153 -16.55 -5.74 2.63
C LEU A 153 -16.30 -7.10 3.29
N LYS A 154 -16.01 -8.14 2.49
CA LYS A 154 -15.68 -9.46 3.02
C LYS A 154 -14.32 -9.43 3.71
N ALA A 155 -13.33 -8.79 3.09
CA ALA A 155 -12.03 -8.53 3.71
C ALA A 155 -12.19 -7.76 5.03
N ALA A 156 -12.99 -6.69 5.05
CA ALA A 156 -13.19 -5.87 6.24
C ALA A 156 -13.77 -6.68 7.42
N LYS A 157 -14.72 -7.58 7.15
CA LYS A 157 -15.27 -8.49 8.17
C LYS A 157 -14.25 -9.50 8.64
N ARG A 158 -13.52 -10.14 7.70
CA ARG A 158 -12.47 -11.12 8.01
C ARG A 158 -11.39 -10.51 8.90
N GLU A 159 -10.79 -9.39 8.48
CA GLU A 159 -9.74 -8.70 9.22
C GLU A 159 -10.22 -8.26 10.61
N PHE A 160 -11.43 -7.71 10.72
CA PHE A 160 -11.98 -7.34 12.03
C PHE A 160 -12.14 -8.55 12.97
N THR A 161 -12.64 -9.66 12.45
CA THR A 161 -12.80 -10.90 13.20
C THR A 161 -11.44 -11.47 13.64
N GLU A 162 -10.47 -11.57 12.72
CA GLU A 162 -9.15 -12.16 12.96
C GLU A 162 -8.35 -11.31 13.97
N GLU A 163 -8.37 -9.99 13.82
CA GLU A 163 -7.51 -9.08 14.58
C GLU A 163 -8.13 -8.57 15.89
N ALA A 164 -9.46 -8.48 15.98
CA ALA A 164 -10.13 -7.86 17.14
C ALA A 164 -11.08 -8.77 17.92
N LEU A 165 -11.49 -9.92 17.36
CA LEU A 165 -12.48 -10.82 17.97
C LEU A 165 -11.98 -12.25 18.18
N ASP A 166 -10.67 -12.49 18.19
CA ASP A 166 -10.07 -13.83 18.37
C ASP A 166 -10.61 -14.87 17.37
N SER A 167 -10.83 -14.43 16.12
CA SER A 167 -11.32 -15.26 15.01
C SER A 167 -12.74 -15.84 15.17
N VAL A 168 -13.60 -15.23 16.00
CA VAL A 168 -15.04 -15.59 16.07
C VAL A 168 -15.72 -15.38 14.71
N PRO A 169 -16.35 -16.40 14.11
CA PRO A 169 -16.89 -16.32 12.75
C PRO A 169 -17.83 -15.12 12.53
N ALA A 170 -17.67 -14.43 11.40
CA ALA A 170 -18.43 -13.22 11.10
C ALA A 170 -19.94 -13.46 10.86
N ASP A 171 -20.36 -14.71 10.69
CA ASP A 171 -21.76 -15.15 10.62
C ASP A 171 -22.38 -15.41 12.02
N GLU A 172 -21.57 -15.40 13.07
CA GLU A 172 -22.00 -15.38 14.47
C GLU A 172 -22.12 -13.95 15.04
N MET A 173 -21.93 -12.93 14.19
CA MET A 173 -22.11 -11.49 14.49
C MET A 173 -23.39 -10.91 13.89
#